data_AF-A0A7R9M1Q9-F1
#
_entry.id   AF-A0A7R9M1Q9-F1
#
_cell.length_a   1.000
_cell.length_b   1.000
_cell.length_c   1.000
_cell.angle_alpha   90.00
_cell.angle_beta   90.00
_cell.angle_gamma   90.00
#
_symmetry.space_group_name_H-M   'P 1'
#
loop_
_entity.id
_entity.type
_entity.pdbx_description
1 polymer ?
#
loop_
_entity_poly.entity_id
_entity_poly.type
_entity_poly.pdbx_seq_one_letter_code
_entity_poly.pdbx_strand_id
1 'polypeptide(L)'
;MAKALGRTEDVKRYGDLHQNIANAFVKAFVNTTDGRMKGDTQTDYVIAIAFEMLPKNLQPLAANHLVDNIKAHDYHLTTGFIGVGHLCPTLTQFGHSDVAYRLLLQDTYPSWGYSIKYNATTIWERWDGWTKEK
;
A
#
# COMPACT_ATOMS: atom_id res chain seq x y z
N MET A 1 15.57 2.82 -14.79
CA MET A 1 15.74 2.86 -16.26
C MET A 1 17.13 3.35 -16.70
N ALA A 2 17.61 4.53 -16.27
CA ALA A 2 18.94 5.06 -16.66
C ALA A 2 20.09 4.05 -16.47
N LYS A 3 20.09 3.30 -15.36
CA LYS A 3 21.07 2.24 -15.07
C LYS A 3 21.07 1.14 -16.15
N ALA A 4 19.90 0.70 -16.60
CA ALA A 4 19.77 -0.34 -17.63
C ALA A 4 20.26 0.14 -19.01
N LEU A 5 20.29 1.46 -19.23
CA LEU A 5 20.77 2.10 -20.47
C LEU A 5 22.23 2.57 -20.38
N GLY A 6 22.95 2.30 -19.28
CA GLY A 6 24.33 2.75 -19.09
C GLY A 6 24.50 4.27 -18.91
N ARG A 7 23.43 5.02 -18.64
CA ARG A 7 23.46 6.48 -18.46
C ARG A 7 23.83 6.85 -17.01
N THR A 8 25.12 6.82 -16.70
CA THR A 8 25.64 6.97 -15.32
C THR A 8 25.32 8.32 -14.68
N GLU A 9 25.39 9.42 -15.42
CA GLU A 9 25.05 10.76 -14.92
C GLU A 9 23.57 10.85 -14.50
N ASP A 10 22.68 10.33 -15.36
CA ASP A 10 21.25 10.27 -15.07
C ASP A 10 20.94 9.37 -13.86
N VAL A 11 21.67 8.26 -13.68
CA VAL A 11 21.54 7.42 -12.47
C VAL A 11 21.80 8.24 -11.22
N LYS A 12 22.91 9.00 -11.19
CA LYS A 12 23.23 9.87 -10.06
C LYS A 12 22.14 10.93 -9.86
N ARG A 13 21.77 11.63 -10.94
CA ARG A 13 20.77 12.71 -10.89
C ARG A 13 19.42 12.22 -10.34
N TYR A 14 18.88 11.13 -10.86
CA TYR A 14 17.59 10.61 -10.42
C TYR A 14 17.65 9.97 -9.03
N GLY A 15 18.78 9.36 -8.65
CA GLY A 15 19.00 8.86 -7.29
C GLY A 15 19.03 9.99 -6.26
N ASP A 16 19.78 11.07 -6.54
CA ASP A 16 19.83 12.26 -5.67
C ASP A 16 18.45 12.91 -5.56
N LEU A 17 17.72 13.01 -6.67
CA LEU A 17 16.35 13.55 -6.68
C LEU A 17 15.40 12.70 -5.83
N HIS A 18 15.43 11.37 -5.97
CA HIS A 18 14.63 10.45 -5.16
C HIS A 18 14.89 10.66 -3.68
N GLN A 19 16.17 10.68 -3.27
CA GLN A 19 16.53 10.86 -1.87
C GLN A 19 16.05 12.21 -1.31
N ASN A 20 16.15 13.28 -2.08
CA ASN A 20 15.65 14.60 -1.68
C ASN A 20 14.13 14.60 -1.48
N ILE A 21 13.38 13.96 -2.38
CA ILE A 21 11.92 13.85 -2.28
C ILE A 21 11.55 12.96 -1.08
N ALA A 22 12.20 11.82 -0.89
CA ALA A 22 11.98 10.94 0.25
C ALA A 22 12.23 11.66 1.59
N ASN A 23 13.32 12.42 1.69
CA ASN A 23 13.60 13.21 2.90
C ASN A 23 12.53 14.27 3.18
N ALA A 24 12.06 14.97 2.14
CA ALA A 24 10.99 15.95 2.27
C ALA A 24 9.65 15.29 2.65
N PHE A 25 9.35 14.13 2.06
CA PHE A 25 8.17 13.33 2.37
C PHE A 25 8.15 12.89 3.83
N VAL A 26 9.26 12.33 4.32
CA VAL A 26 9.40 11.92 5.73
C VAL A 26 9.14 13.09 6.67
N LYS A 27 9.77 14.25 6.40
CA LYS A 27 9.59 15.45 7.22
C LYS A 27 8.15 15.95 7.24
N ALA A 28 7.41 15.81 6.14
CA ALA A 28 6.06 16.34 6.01
C ALA A 28 4.96 15.40 6.53
N PHE A 29 5.17 14.09 6.43
CA PHE A 29 4.08 13.11 6.55
C PHE A 29 4.34 11.95 7.51
N VAL A 30 5.54 11.80 8.08
CA VAL A 30 5.91 10.62 8.87
C VAL A 30 6.29 11.02 10.29
N ASN A 31 5.70 10.35 11.28
CA ASN A 31 6.24 10.37 12.63
C ASN A 31 7.51 9.52 12.67
N THR A 32 8.66 10.16 12.83
CA THR A 32 9.97 9.48 12.79
C THR A 32 10.26 8.65 14.04
N THR A 33 9.41 8.70 15.07
CA THR A 33 9.57 7.91 16.29
C THR A 33 9.05 6.48 16.12
N ASP A 34 7.89 6.33 15.46
CA ASP A 34 7.17 5.07 15.36
C ASP A 34 6.80 4.68 13.92
N GLY A 35 7.14 5.49 12.92
CA GLY A 35 6.82 5.21 11.51
C GLY A 35 5.35 5.41 11.15
N ARG A 36 4.53 6.00 12.03
CA ARG A 36 3.13 6.29 11.74
C ARG A 36 2.99 7.37 10.67
N MET A 37 2.10 7.14 9.70
CA MET A 37 1.79 8.11 8.65
C MET A 37 0.76 9.13 9.14
N LYS A 38 0.89 10.39 8.71
CA LYS A 38 0.00 11.48 9.14
C LYS A 38 -1.48 11.23 8.86
N GLY A 39 -1.84 10.63 7.72
CA GLY A 39 -3.22 10.32 7.39
C GLY A 39 -3.70 8.98 7.95
N ASP A 40 -2.78 8.13 8.40
CA ASP A 40 -3.05 6.83 9.03
C ASP A 40 -3.99 5.92 8.21
N THR A 41 -3.84 5.93 6.88
CA THR A 41 -4.63 5.10 5.96
C THR A 41 -3.82 3.93 5.40
N GLN A 42 -4.49 2.86 4.94
CA GLN A 42 -3.80 1.76 4.25
C GLN A 42 -2.97 2.25 3.06
N THR A 43 -3.49 3.21 2.29
CA THR A 43 -2.79 3.74 1.10
C THR A 43 -1.53 4.52 1.48
N ASP A 44 -1.57 5.29 2.56
CA ASP A 44 -0.41 6.06 3.02
C ASP A 44 0.77 5.14 3.30
N TYR A 45 0.53 4.06 4.06
CA TYR A 45 1.56 3.09 4.40
C TYR A 45 2.05 2.33 3.17
N VAL A 46 1.11 1.83 2.34
CA VAL A 46 1.44 1.05 1.15
C VAL A 46 2.33 1.84 0.19
N ILE A 47 1.99 3.09 -0.11
CA ILE A 47 2.75 3.92 -1.06
C ILE A 47 4.10 4.34 -0.48
N ALA A 48 4.16 4.69 0.81
CA ALA A 48 5.41 5.05 1.45
C ALA A 48 6.42 3.88 1.44
N ILE A 49 5.94 2.65 1.62
CA ILE A 49 6.76 1.44 1.60
C ILE A 49 7.11 1.03 0.16
N ALA A 50 6.11 0.89 -0.71
CA ALA A 50 6.30 0.38 -2.07
C ALA A 50 7.23 1.24 -2.93
N PHE A 51 7.30 2.54 -2.66
CA PHE A 51 8.19 3.47 -3.36
C PHE A 51 9.44 3.84 -2.57
N GLU A 52 9.78 3.09 -1.51
CA GLU A 52 11.00 3.28 -0.73
C GLU A 52 11.17 4.72 -0.22
N MET A 53 10.06 5.34 0.22
CA MET A 53 10.04 6.72 0.72
C MET A 53 10.48 6.83 2.18
N LEU A 54 10.53 5.70 2.89
CA LEU A 54 10.85 5.63 4.30
C LEU A 54 12.30 5.15 4.53
N PRO A 55 13.01 5.69 5.53
CA PRO A 55 14.25 5.12 6.04
C PRO A 55 14.06 3.64 6.40
N LYS A 56 15.09 2.81 6.19
CA LYS A 56 15.02 1.35 6.37
C LYS A 56 14.52 0.92 7.76
N ASN A 57 14.84 1.69 8.80
CA ASN A 57 14.40 1.40 10.17
C ASN A 57 12.92 1.71 10.42
N LEU A 58 12.29 2.56 9.61
CA LEU A 58 10.87 2.91 9.75
C LEU A 58 9.95 2.01 8.92
N GLN A 59 10.44 1.37 7.86
CA GLN A 59 9.61 0.53 6.99
C GLN A 59 8.90 -0.62 7.73
N PRO A 60 9.57 -1.40 8.60
CA PRO A 60 8.88 -2.45 9.36
C PRO A 60 7.82 -1.90 10.33
N LEU A 61 8.06 -0.72 10.90
CA LEU A 61 7.11 -0.08 11.80
C LEU A 61 5.86 0.39 11.06
N ALA A 62 6.04 1.02 9.90
CA ALA A 62 4.95 1.38 8.99
C ALA A 62 4.16 0.15 8.50
N ALA A 63 4.84 -0.97 8.22
CA ALA A 63 4.19 -2.22 7.84
C ALA A 63 3.31 -2.79 8.99
N ASN A 64 3.78 -2.71 10.24
CA ASN A 64 2.98 -3.08 11.39
C ASN A 64 1.73 -2.20 11.54
N HIS A 65 1.86 -0.88 11.35
CA HIS A 65 0.71 0.02 11.36
C HIS A 65 -0.29 -0.27 10.24
N LEU A 66 0.18 -0.63 9.04
CA LEU A 66 -0.68 -1.11 7.96
C LEU A 66 -1.47 -2.36 8.38
N VAL A 67 -0.80 -3.34 8.97
CA VAL A 67 -1.44 -4.57 9.45
C VAL A 67 -2.48 -4.28 10.52
N ASP A 68 -2.16 -3.43 11.49
CA ASP A 68 -3.09 -3.04 12.55
C ASP A 68 -4.30 -2.30 11.99
N ASN A 69 -4.09 -1.43 10.99
CA ASN A 69 -5.17 -0.74 10.30
C ASN A 69 -6.09 -1.73 9.55
N ILE A 70 -5.52 -2.71 8.83
CA ILE A 70 -6.29 -3.76 8.15
C ILE A 70 -7.10 -4.58 9.17
N LYS A 71 -6.49 -4.98 10.29
CA LYS A 71 -7.19 -5.70 11.37
C LYS A 71 -8.34 -4.89 11.95
N ALA A 72 -8.15 -3.58 12.14
CA ALA A 72 -9.19 -2.68 12.64
C ALA A 72 -10.38 -2.56 11.67
N HIS A 73 -10.18 -2.82 10.38
CA HIS A 73 -11.23 -2.89 9.35
C HIS A 73 -11.73 -4.32 9.11
N ASP A 74 -11.60 -5.20 10.10
CA ASP A 74 -11.97 -6.63 10.00
C ASP A 74 -11.40 -7.31 8.76
N TYR A 75 -10.13 -7.00 8.45
CA TYR A 75 -9.42 -7.52 7.29
C TYR A 75 -10.05 -7.16 5.95
N HIS A 76 -10.68 -6.00 5.85
CA HIS A 76 -11.11 -5.40 4.59
C HIS A 76 -10.10 -4.37 4.10
N LEU A 77 -9.98 -4.29 2.78
CA LEU A 77 -9.20 -3.26 2.12
C LEU A 77 -9.95 -1.92 2.17
N THR A 78 -9.23 -0.83 2.42
CA THR A 78 -9.76 0.54 2.31
C THR A 78 -9.02 1.35 1.25
N THR A 79 -8.18 0.67 0.46
CA THR A 79 -7.41 1.29 -0.63
C THR A 79 -8.27 1.56 -1.86
N GLY A 80 -8.04 2.72 -2.47
CA GLY A 80 -8.48 3.02 -3.84
C GLY A 80 -7.47 2.55 -4.88
N PHE A 81 -7.60 3.04 -6.12
CA PHE A 81 -6.80 2.61 -7.27
C PHE A 81 -5.29 2.74 -7.09
N ILE A 82 -4.83 3.78 -6.40
CA ILE A 82 -3.39 4.02 -6.20
C ILE A 82 -2.76 2.96 -5.27
N GLY A 83 -3.47 2.56 -4.21
CA GLY A 83 -2.94 1.64 -3.20
C GLY A 83 -3.15 0.16 -3.51
N VAL A 84 -4.28 -0.20 -4.14
CA VAL A 84 -4.71 -1.61 -4.22
C VAL A 84 -3.69 -2.52 -4.91
N GLY A 85 -3.02 -2.04 -5.97
CA GLY A 85 -2.03 -2.83 -6.71
C GLY A 85 -0.77 -3.16 -5.90
N HIS A 86 -0.50 -2.40 -4.84
CA HIS A 86 0.68 -2.54 -4.00
C HIS A 86 0.38 -3.18 -2.64
N LEU A 87 -0.89 -3.29 -2.23
CA LEU A 87 -1.29 -3.75 -0.89
C LEU A 87 -0.73 -5.14 -0.54
N CYS A 88 -1.08 -6.17 -1.31
CA CYS A 88 -0.61 -7.54 -1.05
C CYS A 88 0.91 -7.69 -1.21
N PRO A 89 1.56 -7.14 -2.27
CA PRO A 89 3.03 -7.14 -2.37
C PRO A 89 3.73 -6.48 -1.18
N THR A 90 3.24 -5.35 -0.67
CA THR A 90 3.81 -4.69 0.51
C THR A 90 3.68 -5.56 1.75
N LEU A 91 2.51 -6.19 1.97
CA LEU A 91 2.33 -7.10 3.11
C LEU A 91 3.28 -8.30 3.05
N THR A 92 3.41 -8.94 1.89
CA THR A 92 4.28 -10.12 1.74
C THR A 92 5.76 -9.76 1.84
N GLN A 93 6.19 -8.59 1.36
CA GLN A 93 7.56 -8.08 1.51
C GLN A 93 8.00 -8.01 2.98
N PHE A 94 7.07 -7.72 3.90
CA PHE A 94 7.33 -7.62 5.34
C PHE A 94 6.89 -8.86 6.13
N GLY A 95 6.61 -9.98 5.45
CA GLY A 95 6.32 -11.26 6.10
C GLY A 95 4.87 -11.44 6.55
N HIS A 96 3.96 -10.53 6.19
CA HIS A 96 2.53 -10.57 6.54
C HIS A 96 1.67 -11.24 5.46
N SER A 97 2.17 -12.34 4.90
CA SER A 97 1.46 -13.11 3.86
C SER A 97 0.13 -13.65 4.37
N ASP A 98 0.02 -13.99 5.64
CA ASP A 98 -1.22 -14.41 6.31
C ASP A 98 -2.31 -13.33 6.20
N VAL A 99 -1.96 -12.06 6.43
CA VAL A 99 -2.87 -10.91 6.30
C VAL A 99 -3.26 -10.70 4.83
N ALA A 100 -2.30 -10.81 3.91
CA ALA A 100 -2.56 -10.70 2.47
C ALA A 100 -3.53 -11.78 1.97
N TYR A 101 -3.36 -13.03 2.41
CA TYR A 101 -4.28 -14.12 2.10
C TYR A 101 -5.67 -13.88 2.70
N ARG A 102 -5.74 -13.36 3.93
CA ARG A 102 -7.04 -13.06 4.56
C ARG A 102 -7.82 -11.96 3.81
N LEU A 103 -7.12 -10.91 3.35
CA LEU A 103 -7.71 -9.89 2.46
C LEU A 103 -8.23 -10.50 1.14
N LEU A 104 -7.42 -11.37 0.52
CA LEU A 104 -7.77 -12.01 -0.75
C LEU A 104 -9.01 -12.91 -0.63
N LEU A 105 -9.14 -13.60 0.51
CA LEU A 105 -10.22 -14.56 0.76
C LEU A 105 -11.47 -13.93 1.38
N GLN A 106 -11.47 -12.63 1.69
CA GLN A 106 -12.64 -11.94 2.23
C GLN A 106 -13.78 -11.94 1.19
N ASP A 107 -15.01 -12.24 1.62
CA ASP A 107 -16.20 -12.31 0.76
C ASP A 107 -17.32 -11.33 1.16
N THR A 108 -17.08 -10.51 2.18
CA THR A 108 -17.93 -9.38 2.56
C THR A 108 -17.40 -8.05 2.03
N TYR A 109 -18.30 -7.06 1.91
CA TYR A 109 -17.94 -5.75 1.38
C TYR A 109 -17.05 -4.95 2.34
N PRO A 110 -16.01 -4.24 1.84
CA PRO A 110 -15.46 -4.27 0.49
C PRO A 110 -14.40 -5.37 0.29
N SER A 111 -14.53 -6.18 -0.76
CA SER A 111 -13.50 -7.16 -1.14
C SER A 111 -13.62 -7.61 -2.60
N TRP A 112 -12.58 -8.29 -3.12
CA TRP A 112 -12.67 -8.99 -4.41
C TRP A 112 -13.69 -10.14 -4.36
N GLY A 113 -13.69 -10.92 -3.28
CA GLY A 113 -14.61 -12.04 -3.09
C GLY A 113 -16.08 -11.60 -3.07
N TYR A 114 -16.37 -10.39 -2.57
CA TYR A 114 -17.70 -9.81 -2.58
C TYR A 114 -18.24 -9.65 -4.01
N SER A 115 -17.45 -9.11 -4.94
CA SER A 115 -17.86 -9.01 -6.35
C SER A 115 -18.12 -10.39 -6.96
N ILE A 116 -17.24 -11.36 -6.69
CA ILE A 116 -17.40 -12.75 -7.18
C ILE A 116 -18.68 -13.39 -6.62
N LYS A 117 -18.95 -13.21 -5.32
CA LYS A 117 -20.14 -13.70 -4.63
C LYS A 117 -21.44 -13.20 -5.26
N TYR A 118 -21.40 -12.02 -5.89
CA TYR A 118 -22.52 -11.44 -6.65
C TYR A 118 -22.35 -11.57 -8.17
N ASN A 119 -21.71 -12.64 -8.62
CA ASN A 119 -21.63 -13.09 -10.01
C ASN A 119 -20.88 -12.12 -10.95
N ALA A 120 -19.97 -11.28 -10.42
CA ALA A 120 -19.08 -10.52 -11.27
C ALA A 120 -18.21 -11.48 -12.11
N THR A 121 -18.21 -11.29 -13.43
CA THR A 121 -17.34 -12.00 -14.38
C THR A 121 -16.14 -11.15 -14.82
N THR A 122 -16.08 -9.90 -14.36
CA THR A 122 -15.00 -8.93 -14.56
C THR A 122 -14.78 -8.11 -13.28
N ILE A 123 -13.66 -7.38 -13.19
CA ILE A 123 -13.42 -6.45 -12.08
C ILE A 123 -14.29 -5.21 -12.26
N TRP A 124 -15.00 -4.81 -11.21
CA TRP A 124 -15.82 -3.59 -11.21
C TRP A 124 -14.99 -2.33 -11.05
N GLU A 125 -15.50 -1.20 -11.55
CA GLU A 125 -14.88 0.11 -11.34
C GLU A 125 -14.78 0.47 -9.85
N ARG A 126 -15.80 0.12 -9.06
CA ARG A 126 -15.88 0.44 -7.63
C ARG A 126 -16.16 -0.81 -6.84
N TRP A 127 -15.69 -0.82 -5.59
CA TRP A 127 -16.00 -1.88 -4.64
C TRP A 127 -17.50 -2.02 -4.36
N ASP A 128 -18.23 -0.90 -4.43
CA ASP A 128 -19.69 -0.81 -4.29
C ASP A 128 -20.39 -0.70 -5.64
N GLY A 129 -19.79 -1.23 -6.73
CA GLY A 129 -20.43 -1.29 -8.05
C GLY A 129 -21.79 -2.00 -8.03
N TRP A 130 -22.02 -2.83 -7.01
CA TRP A 130 -23.32 -3.37 -6.63
C TRP A 130 -23.37 -3.60 -5.11
N THR A 131 -24.48 -3.27 -4.47
CA THR A 131 -24.82 -3.59 -3.08
C THR A 131 -26.28 -4.03 -2.98
N LYS A 132 -26.68 -4.67 -1.88
CA LYS A 132 -28.09 -5.03 -1.69
C LYS A 132 -28.99 -3.79 -1.61
N GLU A 133 -28.48 -2.68 -1.08
CA GLU A 133 -29.25 -1.44 -0.94
C GLU A 133 -29.18 -0.53 -2.19
N LYS A 134 -28.18 -0.70 -3.07
CA LYS A 134 -27.93 0.12 -4.26
C LYS A 134 -27.20 -0.68 -5.32
#